data_AF-A0A6I4P2L7-F1
#
_entry.id   AF-A0A6I4P2L7-F1
#
_cell.length_a   1.000
_cell.length_b   1.000
_cell.length_c   1.000
_cell.angle_alpha   90.00
_cell.angle_beta   90.00
_cell.angle_gamma   90.00
#
_symmetry.space_group_name_H-M   'P 1'
#
loop_
_entity.id
_entity.type
_entity.pdbx_description
1 polymer ?
#
loop_
_entity_poly.entity_id
_entity_poly.type
_entity_poly.pdbx_seq_one_letter_code
_entity_poly.pdbx_strand_id
1 'polypeptide(L)'
;MADRRSASAAGDDAAAEDAELDRTDVPAASVAPAVNPAHLEHLEGTAVGDRYGRKPGVRRKERGWLIGGAVFLVVVLAAWLGWAGLGGSDDGPALEAKDLSHTLLPDERAVEVTWSLSVPAGTATECAVQALDEDFTVVGWKVVPIPAGDRDIRAFTETVRTARTAVTGVVAGCWVA
;
A
#
# COMPACT_ATOMS: atom_id res chain seq x y z
N MET A 1 -9.62 65.44 -22.94
CA MET A 1 -9.78 66.13 -24.23
C MET A 1 -10.12 65.06 -25.26
N ALA A 2 -11.38 64.68 -25.46
CA ALA A 2 -12.51 65.45 -25.99
C ALA A 2 -12.26 65.94 -27.42
N ASP A 3 -12.84 65.24 -28.40
CA ASP A 3 -13.38 65.81 -29.64
C ASP A 3 -14.34 64.78 -30.25
N ARG A 4 -15.66 64.95 -30.09
CA ARG A 4 -16.61 65.81 -30.83
C ARG A 4 -16.97 65.28 -32.22
N ARG A 5 -18.29 65.08 -32.37
CA ARG A 5 -19.16 65.52 -33.48
C ARG A 5 -18.85 64.94 -34.87
N SER A 6 -19.86 64.33 -35.49
CA SER A 6 -20.82 65.10 -36.29
C SER A 6 -21.90 64.20 -36.87
N ALA A 7 -23.15 64.64 -36.69
CA ALA A 7 -24.29 64.25 -37.49
C ALA A 7 -24.27 65.03 -38.82
N SER A 8 -24.75 64.40 -39.90
CA SER A 8 -25.21 65.03 -41.15
C SER A 8 -26.01 63.93 -41.88
N ALA A 9 -27.34 63.98 -42.01
CA ALA A 9 -28.13 64.84 -42.92
C ALA A 9 -27.63 64.71 -44.37
N ALA A 10 -28.42 64.63 -45.44
CA ALA A 10 -29.85 64.50 -45.71
C ALA A 10 -29.93 64.50 -47.26
N GLY A 11 -30.93 63.83 -47.83
CA GLY A 11 -31.43 64.06 -49.21
C GLY A 11 -30.55 63.54 -50.36
N ASP A 12 -31.06 63.15 -51.52
CA ASP A 12 -32.42 63.16 -52.05
C ASP A 12 -32.51 62.18 -53.24
N ASP A 13 -33.61 61.44 -53.27
CA ASP A 13 -34.58 61.23 -54.36
C ASP A 13 -34.22 60.84 -55.81
N ALA A 14 -35.14 59.98 -56.29
CA ALA A 14 -35.70 59.84 -57.64
C ALA A 14 -34.99 58.89 -58.63
N ALA A 15 -35.67 58.02 -59.39
CA ALA A 15 -37.10 57.68 -59.50
C ALA A 15 -37.27 56.39 -60.33
N ALA A 16 -38.45 55.78 -60.13
CA ALA A 16 -39.25 54.96 -61.07
C ALA A 16 -38.71 53.59 -61.55
N GLU A 17 -39.44 52.52 -61.25
CA GLU A 17 -40.44 51.90 -62.15
C GLU A 17 -41.13 50.72 -61.45
N ASP A 18 -42.43 50.89 -61.20
CA ASP A 18 -43.53 49.99 -61.58
C ASP A 18 -43.37 48.47 -61.40
N ALA A 19 -43.95 47.93 -60.32
CA ALA A 19 -44.71 46.67 -60.35
C ALA A 19 -45.58 46.53 -59.09
N GLU A 20 -46.85 46.89 -59.25
CA GLU A 20 -47.99 46.42 -58.47
C GLU A 20 -48.03 44.87 -58.44
N LEU A 21 -48.69 44.31 -57.42
CA LEU A 21 -48.86 42.89 -57.03
C LEU A 21 -47.74 42.38 -56.11
N ASP A 22 -47.94 42.08 -54.83
CA ASP A 22 -49.09 41.41 -54.21
C ASP A 22 -48.94 41.59 -52.68
N ARG A 23 -49.81 42.40 -52.06
CA ARG A 23 -49.96 42.38 -50.59
C ARG A 23 -50.80 41.15 -50.25
N THR A 24 -50.17 39.99 -50.19
CA THR A 24 -50.73 38.87 -49.43
C THR A 24 -50.57 39.18 -47.96
N ASP A 25 -51.71 39.40 -47.32
CA ASP A 25 -51.94 39.18 -45.90
C ASP A 25 -51.05 38.05 -45.36
N VAL A 26 -50.15 38.37 -44.43
CA VAL A 26 -49.62 37.36 -43.51
C VAL A 26 -50.64 37.29 -42.37
N PRO A 27 -51.52 36.26 -42.33
CA PRO A 27 -52.44 36.14 -41.21
C PRO A 27 -51.62 35.94 -39.93
N ALA A 28 -52.04 36.64 -38.87
CA ALA A 28 -51.59 36.43 -37.51
C ALA A 28 -51.98 35.02 -37.04
N ALA A 29 -51.24 34.02 -37.48
CA ALA A 29 -51.23 32.67 -36.92
C ALA A 29 -49.80 32.41 -36.42
N SER A 30 -49.47 33.10 -35.32
CA SER A 30 -48.41 32.71 -34.40
C SER A 30 -48.74 31.32 -33.85
N VAL A 31 -48.47 30.27 -34.62
CA VAL A 31 -48.27 28.94 -34.07
C VAL A 31 -46.80 28.89 -33.66
N ALA A 32 -46.50 29.42 -32.47
CA ALA A 32 -45.32 28.97 -31.77
C ALA A 32 -45.51 27.44 -31.64
N PRO A 33 -44.61 26.59 -32.17
CA PRO A 33 -44.68 25.18 -31.84
C PRO A 33 -44.65 25.12 -30.31
N ALA A 34 -45.48 24.27 -29.70
CA ALA A 34 -45.40 24.03 -28.27
C ALA A 34 -43.98 23.56 -27.97
N VAL A 35 -43.12 24.48 -27.53
CA VAL A 35 -41.71 24.21 -27.29
C VAL A 35 -41.71 23.29 -26.09
N ASN A 36 -41.44 22.01 -26.35
CA ASN A 36 -41.41 21.02 -25.30
C ASN A 36 -40.23 21.38 -24.36
N PRO A 37 -40.46 21.60 -23.05
CA PRO A 37 -39.40 21.93 -22.12
C PRO A 37 -38.28 20.87 -22.13
N ALA A 38 -38.62 19.61 -22.39
CA ALA A 38 -37.64 18.53 -22.52
C ALA A 38 -36.69 18.70 -23.72
N HIS A 39 -37.12 19.39 -24.78
CA HIS A 39 -36.27 19.66 -25.95
C HIS A 39 -35.26 20.78 -25.65
N LEU A 40 -35.65 21.78 -24.85
CA LEU A 40 -34.75 22.86 -24.44
C LEU A 40 -33.66 22.35 -23.50
N GLU A 41 -33.99 21.51 -22.53
CA GLU A 41 -33.00 20.88 -21.64
C GLU A 41 -31.98 20.03 -22.43
N HIS A 42 -32.43 19.39 -23.52
CA HIS A 42 -31.55 18.60 -24.38
C HIS A 42 -30.61 19.48 -25.25
N LEU A 43 -31.11 20.62 -25.73
CA LEU A 43 -30.31 21.59 -26.48
C LEU A 43 -29.30 22.32 -25.59
N GLU A 44 -29.66 22.62 -24.34
CA GLU A 44 -28.73 23.22 -23.36
C GLU A 44 -27.61 22.23 -22.98
N GLY A 45 -27.94 20.95 -22.75
CA GLY A 45 -26.96 19.92 -22.46
C GLY A 45 -25.97 19.67 -23.60
N THR A 46 -26.42 19.79 -24.85
CA THR A 46 -25.56 19.64 -26.05
C THR A 46 -24.72 20.89 -26.31
N ALA A 47 -25.29 22.10 -26.18
CA ALA A 47 -24.56 23.36 -26.36
C ALA A 47 -23.46 23.58 -25.30
N VAL A 48 -23.71 23.17 -24.05
CA VAL A 48 -22.70 23.19 -22.98
C VAL A 48 -21.60 22.15 -23.28
N GLY A 49 -21.96 20.97 -23.78
CA GLY A 49 -21.01 19.92 -24.15
C GLY A 49 -20.09 20.28 -25.32
N ASP A 50 -20.61 21.02 -26.30
CA ASP A 50 -19.87 21.45 -27.50
C ASP A 50 -18.91 22.62 -27.22
N ARG A 51 -19.27 23.55 -26.33
CA ARG A 51 -18.40 24.69 -25.98
C ARG A 51 -17.31 24.32 -24.98
N TYR A 52 -17.62 23.41 -24.04
CA TYR A 52 -16.67 22.89 -23.07
C TYR A 52 -16.21 21.50 -23.50
N GLY A 53 -15.45 21.45 -24.60
CA GLY A 53 -14.90 20.23 -25.17
C GLY A 53 -14.41 19.26 -24.10
N ARG A 54 -15.19 18.20 -23.88
CA ARG A 54 -14.89 17.14 -22.94
C ARG A 54 -13.64 16.43 -23.44
N LYS A 55 -12.46 16.78 -22.92
CA LYS A 55 -11.19 16.12 -23.24
C LYS A 55 -11.31 14.62 -22.94
N PRO A 56 -11.47 13.72 -23.92
CA PRO A 56 -11.66 12.29 -23.64
C PRO A 56 -10.36 11.66 -23.09
N GLY A 57 -9.22 12.28 -23.36
CA GLY A 57 -7.88 11.76 -23.07
C GLY A 57 -7.44 11.82 -21.61
N VAL A 58 -7.89 12.80 -20.82
CA VAL A 58 -7.47 12.94 -19.41
C VAL A 58 -7.99 11.79 -18.55
N ARG A 59 -9.27 11.43 -18.73
CA ARG A 59 -9.88 10.30 -18.02
C ARG A 59 -9.23 8.96 -18.34
N ARG A 60 -8.76 8.77 -19.58
CA ARG A 60 -8.07 7.52 -20.00
C ARG A 60 -6.66 7.43 -19.40
N LYS A 61 -5.96 8.55 -19.30
CA LYS A 61 -4.62 8.62 -18.69
C LYS A 61 -4.67 8.43 -17.17
N GLU A 62 -5.64 9.06 -16.50
CA GLU A 62 -5.90 8.86 -15.06
C GLU A 62 -6.26 7.41 -14.74
N ARG A 63 -7.13 6.79 -15.54
CA ARG A 63 -7.49 5.37 -15.38
C ARG A 63 -6.30 4.45 -15.61
N GLY A 64 -5.40 4.78 -16.54
CA GLY A 64 -4.16 4.05 -16.77
C GLY A 64 -3.19 4.12 -15.59
N TRP A 65 -3.05 5.29 -14.95
CA TRP A 65 -2.25 5.44 -13.73
C TRP A 65 -2.84 4.73 -12.53
N LEU A 66 -4.18 4.75 -12.37
CA LEU A 66 -4.85 4.00 -11.30
C LEU A 66 -4.66 2.49 -11.46
N ILE A 67 -4.83 1.97 -12.68
CA ILE A 67 -4.62 0.55 -12.96
C ILE A 67 -3.14 0.18 -12.79
N GLY A 68 -2.22 1.00 -13.30
CA GLY A 68 -0.78 0.78 -13.16
C GLY A 68 -0.34 0.79 -11.69
N GLY A 69 -0.84 1.74 -10.90
CA GLY A 69 -0.59 1.80 -9.46
C GLY A 69 -1.14 0.59 -8.70
N ALA A 70 -2.37 0.16 -9.04
CA ALA A 70 -2.95 -1.05 -8.44
C ALA A 70 -2.15 -2.31 -8.77
N VAL A 71 -1.75 -2.49 -10.03
CA VAL A 71 -0.92 -3.63 -10.45
C VAL A 71 0.44 -3.60 -9.76
N PHE A 72 1.08 -2.43 -9.69
CA PHE A 72 2.36 -2.27 -9.00
C PHE A 72 2.27 -2.64 -7.51
N LEU A 73 1.24 -2.15 -6.80
CA LEU A 73 1.01 -2.50 -5.40
C LEU A 73 0.86 -4.01 -5.22
N VAL A 74 0.06 -4.67 -6.07
CA VAL A 74 -0.14 -6.13 -6.01
C VAL A 74 1.18 -6.88 -6.22
N VAL A 75 2.00 -6.46 -7.18
CA VAL A 75 3.31 -7.08 -7.43
C VAL A 75 4.25 -6.91 -6.24
N VAL A 76 4.33 -5.70 -5.66
CA VAL A 76 5.17 -5.44 -4.49
C VAL A 76 4.70 -6.27 -3.28
N LEU A 77 3.40 -6.33 -3.03
CA LEU A 77 2.85 -7.15 -1.94
C LEU A 77 3.11 -8.64 -2.15
N ALA A 78 2.94 -9.15 -3.38
CA ALA A 78 3.22 -10.55 -3.70
C ALA A 78 4.71 -10.89 -3.55
N ALA A 79 5.61 -10.00 -3.99
CA ALA A 79 7.05 -10.15 -3.80
C ALA A 79 7.44 -10.10 -2.32
N TRP A 80 6.85 -9.17 -1.56
CA TRP A 80 7.08 -9.06 -0.12
C TRP A 80 6.58 -10.29 0.64
N LEU A 81 5.36 -10.77 0.36
CA LEU A 81 4.81 -11.99 0.96
C LEU A 81 5.59 -13.24 0.56
N GLY A 82 6.02 -13.33 -0.70
CA GLY A 82 6.85 -14.43 -1.18
C GLY A 82 8.21 -14.46 -0.49
N TRP A 83 8.83 -13.30 -0.30
CA TRP A 83 10.09 -13.20 0.44
C TRP A 83 9.91 -13.46 1.95
N ALA A 84 8.93 -12.80 2.59
CA ALA A 84 8.68 -12.90 4.03
C ALA A 84 8.22 -14.32 4.45
N GLY A 85 7.45 -15.00 3.60
CA GLY A 85 6.99 -16.37 3.86
C GLY A 85 8.09 -17.43 3.70
N LEU A 86 9.17 -17.13 2.98
CA LEU A 86 10.26 -18.07 2.75
C LEU A 86 11.45 -17.87 3.71
N GLY A 87 11.60 -16.69 4.30
CA GLY A 87 12.74 -16.35 5.17
C GLY A 87 12.41 -16.07 6.63
N GLY A 88 11.14 -16.14 7.04
CA GLY A 88 10.69 -15.69 8.37
C GLY A 88 10.47 -16.79 9.41
N SER A 89 10.96 -18.01 9.19
CA SER A 89 10.67 -19.15 10.07
C SER A 89 11.88 -20.06 10.23
N ASP A 90 13.02 -19.49 10.63
CA ASP A 90 14.12 -20.29 11.19
C ASP A 90 13.72 -20.94 12.53
N ASP A 91 12.64 -20.46 13.16
CA ASP A 91 11.95 -21.13 14.26
C ASP A 91 10.94 -22.13 13.70
N GLY A 92 11.34 -23.38 13.56
CA GLY A 92 10.45 -24.46 13.13
C GLY A 92 9.17 -24.47 14.01
N PRO A 93 7.95 -24.55 13.43
CA PRO A 93 6.67 -24.32 14.13
C PRO A 93 6.33 -25.29 15.27
N ALA A 94 7.23 -26.19 15.64
CA ALA A 94 7.08 -27.13 16.75
C ALA A 94 8.25 -27.14 17.74
N LEU A 95 9.29 -26.32 17.53
CA LEU A 95 10.50 -26.29 18.35
C LEU A 95 10.64 -24.90 18.96
N GLU A 96 10.12 -24.74 20.18
CA GLU A 96 10.23 -23.47 20.91
C GLU A 96 11.16 -23.65 22.11
N ALA A 97 12.17 -22.79 22.22
CA ALA A 97 13.03 -22.71 23.40
C ALA A 97 12.80 -21.37 24.10
N LYS A 98 12.64 -21.41 25.43
CA LYS A 98 12.44 -20.22 26.26
C LYS A 98 13.46 -20.18 27.37
N ASP A 99 14.19 -19.07 27.46
CA ASP A 99 15.10 -18.82 28.58
C ASP A 99 14.31 -18.60 29.87
N LEU A 100 14.69 -19.31 30.94
CA LEU A 100 14.03 -19.21 32.25
C LEU A 100 14.87 -18.41 33.24
N SER A 101 16.15 -18.76 33.38
CA SER A 101 17.07 -18.06 34.28
C SER A 101 18.51 -18.24 33.83
N HIS A 102 19.38 -17.29 34.20
CA HIS A 102 20.83 -17.44 34.06
C HIS A 102 21.52 -17.03 35.35
N THR A 103 22.60 -17.75 35.69
CA THR A 103 23.45 -17.47 36.84
C THR A 103 24.87 -17.25 36.33
N LEU A 104 25.47 -16.12 36.71
CA LEU A 104 26.86 -15.83 36.37
C LEU A 104 27.79 -16.48 37.39
N LEU A 105 28.82 -17.19 36.92
CA LEU A 105 29.89 -17.73 37.75
C LEU A 105 31.22 -17.04 37.39
N PRO A 106 31.52 -15.87 37.98
CA PRO A 106 32.65 -15.03 37.58
C PRO A 106 34.01 -15.70 37.80
N ASP A 107 34.13 -16.43 38.92
CA ASP A 107 35.37 -17.13 39.32
C ASP A 107 35.75 -18.24 38.34
N GLU A 108 34.74 -18.81 37.69
CA GLU A 108 34.85 -19.97 36.82
C GLU A 108 34.84 -19.64 35.33
N ARG A 109 34.72 -18.35 34.97
CA ARG A 109 34.52 -17.88 33.59
C ARG A 109 33.41 -18.71 32.91
N ALA A 110 32.27 -18.79 33.58
CA ALA A 110 31.14 -19.59 33.13
C ALA A 110 29.80 -18.91 33.42
N VAL A 111 28.80 -19.27 32.62
CA VAL A 111 27.39 -18.91 32.85
C VAL A 111 26.58 -20.19 32.87
N GLU A 112 25.79 -20.36 33.92
CA GLU A 112 24.78 -21.40 33.98
C GLU A 112 23.48 -20.85 33.40
N VAL A 113 22.92 -21.55 32.42
CA VAL A 113 21.68 -21.16 31.73
C VAL A 113 20.65 -22.25 31.97
N THR A 114 19.46 -21.85 32.39
CA THR A 114 18.30 -22.71 32.52
C THR A 114 17.25 -22.27 31.52
N TRP A 115 16.76 -23.21 30.71
CA TRP A 115 15.76 -22.96 29.68
C TRP A 115 14.71 -24.06 29.67
N SER A 116 13.53 -23.75 29.14
CA SER A 116 12.54 -24.74 28.75
C SER A 116 12.57 -24.99 27.25
N LEU A 117 12.49 -26.25 26.86
CA LEU A 117 12.37 -26.71 25.49
C LEU A 117 10.99 -27.34 25.31
N SER A 118 10.24 -26.85 24.33
CA SER A 118 8.97 -27.39 23.84
C SER A 118 9.21 -28.06 22.50
N VAL A 119 9.11 -29.39 22.47
CA VAL A 119 9.35 -30.25 21.29
C VAL A 119 8.40 -31.45 21.35
N PRO A 120 7.83 -31.93 20.22
CA PRO A 120 7.00 -33.14 20.24
C PRO A 120 7.72 -34.34 20.85
N ALA A 121 7.03 -35.07 21.73
CA ALA A 121 7.55 -36.30 22.34
C ALA A 121 8.12 -37.27 21.29
N GLY A 122 9.25 -37.91 21.63
CA GLY A 122 9.96 -38.82 20.72
C GLY A 122 10.94 -38.17 19.73
N THR A 123 11.05 -36.84 19.69
CA THR A 123 12.00 -36.14 18.80
C THR A 123 13.33 -35.86 19.52
N ALA A 124 14.45 -36.26 18.91
CA ALA A 124 15.79 -35.87 19.35
C ALA A 124 16.16 -34.51 18.77
N THR A 125 16.84 -33.68 19.56
CA THR A 125 17.13 -32.29 19.19
C THR A 125 18.50 -31.87 19.71
N GLU A 126 19.11 -30.89 19.06
CA GLU A 126 20.30 -30.21 19.52
C GLU A 126 19.96 -28.74 19.76
N CYS A 127 20.41 -28.21 20.89
CA CYS A 127 20.21 -26.81 21.26
C CYS A 127 21.56 -26.10 21.41
N ALA A 128 21.69 -24.94 20.79
CA ALA A 128 22.83 -24.05 20.98
C ALA A 128 22.55 -23.07 22.12
N VAL A 129 23.37 -23.15 23.16
CA VAL A 129 23.38 -22.19 24.28
C VAL A 129 24.57 -21.27 24.12
N GLN A 130 24.34 -19.97 24.27
CA GLN A 130 25.37 -18.95 24.10
C GLN A 130 25.43 -18.01 25.31
N ALA A 131 26.62 -17.51 25.58
CA ALA A 131 26.89 -16.49 26.58
C ALA A 131 27.34 -15.20 25.89
N LEU A 132 26.84 -14.07 26.35
CA LEU A 132 27.08 -12.76 25.75
C LEU A 132 27.73 -11.82 26.76
N ASP A 133 28.55 -10.90 26.25
CA ASP A 133 29.08 -9.77 27.01
C ASP A 133 28.14 -8.54 26.98
N GLU A 134 28.60 -7.42 27.54
CA GLU A 134 27.85 -6.17 27.62
C GLU A 134 27.53 -5.55 26.26
N ASP A 135 28.34 -5.87 25.24
CA ASP A 135 28.14 -5.46 23.85
C ASP A 135 27.29 -6.46 23.05
N PHE A 136 26.69 -7.46 23.73
CA PHE A 136 25.98 -8.58 23.10
C PHE A 136 26.85 -9.40 22.14
N THR A 137 28.16 -9.39 22.34
CA THR A 137 29.09 -10.24 21.58
C THR A 137 29.08 -11.64 22.18
N VAL A 138 29.05 -12.66 21.33
CA VAL A 138 29.15 -14.06 21.76
C VAL A 138 30.55 -14.31 22.33
N VAL A 139 30.62 -14.60 23.62
CA VAL A 139 31.86 -14.88 24.35
C VAL A 139 31.99 -16.35 24.78
N GLY A 140 30.94 -17.14 24.58
CA GLY A 140 30.93 -18.59 24.79
C GLY A 140 29.75 -19.22 24.09
N TRP A 141 29.91 -20.44 23.59
CA TRP A 141 28.82 -21.22 23.00
C TRP A 141 29.02 -22.70 23.30
N LYS A 142 27.92 -23.43 23.39
CA LYS A 142 27.89 -24.88 23.62
C LYS A 142 26.68 -25.47 22.93
N VAL A 143 26.88 -26.53 22.18
CA VAL A 143 25.77 -27.35 21.63
C VAL A 143 25.49 -28.48 22.60
N VAL A 144 24.23 -28.60 22.98
CA VAL A 144 23.76 -29.57 23.97
C VAL A 144 22.84 -30.56 23.25
N PRO A 145 23.24 -31.83 23.16
CA PRO A 145 22.36 -32.87 22.61
C PRO A 145 21.27 -33.21 23.62
N ILE A 146 20.01 -33.08 23.21
CA ILE A 146 18.84 -33.38 24.02
C ILE A 146 18.19 -34.67 23.48
N PRO A 147 18.16 -35.75 24.28
CA PRO A 147 17.55 -36.99 23.83
C PRO A 147 16.03 -36.85 23.71
N ALA A 148 15.47 -37.67 22.81
CA ALA A 148 14.04 -37.90 22.72
C ALA A 148 13.49 -38.30 24.10
N GLY A 149 12.35 -37.73 24.48
CA GLY A 149 11.68 -38.12 25.71
C GLY A 149 10.18 -38.01 25.59
N ASP A 150 9.51 -38.31 26.70
CA ASP A 150 8.07 -38.62 26.71
C ASP A 150 7.18 -37.40 26.97
N ARG A 151 7.77 -36.21 27.16
CA ARG A 151 7.06 -34.98 27.47
C ARG A 151 7.39 -33.90 26.46
N ASP A 152 6.37 -33.13 26.11
CA ASP A 152 6.52 -32.06 25.14
C ASP A 152 7.34 -30.89 25.68
N ILE A 153 7.15 -30.52 26.96
CA ILE A 153 7.86 -29.41 27.60
C ILE A 153 8.78 -29.95 28.69
N ARG A 154 10.07 -29.61 28.61
CA ARG A 154 11.12 -30.04 29.56
C ARG A 154 12.06 -28.87 29.85
N ALA A 155 12.55 -28.80 31.08
CA ALA A 155 13.55 -27.81 31.49
C ALA A 155 14.94 -28.45 31.58
N PHE A 156 15.95 -27.70 31.14
CA PHE A 156 17.36 -28.12 31.17
C PHE A 156 18.22 -27.00 31.74
N THR A 157 19.30 -27.38 32.40
CA THR A 157 20.28 -26.47 32.97
C THR A 157 21.65 -26.91 32.50
N GLU A 158 22.39 -26.01 31.85
CA GLU A 158 23.74 -26.29 31.37
C GLU A 158 24.68 -25.12 31.65
N THR A 159 25.93 -25.48 31.91
CA THR A 159 27.01 -24.52 32.13
C THR A 159 27.80 -24.33 30.84
N VAL A 160 27.92 -23.08 30.40
CA VAL A 160 28.71 -22.64 29.24
C VAL A 160 29.95 -21.91 29.73
N ARG A 161 31.14 -22.39 29.32
CA ARG A 161 32.41 -21.71 29.57
C ARG A 161 32.57 -20.53 28.62
N THR A 162 33.12 -19.43 29.12
CA THR A 162 33.25 -18.17 28.38
C THR A 162 34.72 -17.76 28.26
N ALA A 163 35.10 -17.25 27.09
CA ALA A 163 36.45 -16.73 26.85
C ALA A 163 36.66 -15.33 27.47
N ARG A 164 35.57 -14.56 27.62
CA ARG A 164 35.54 -13.25 28.26
C ARG A 164 34.44 -13.20 29.32
N THR A 165 34.38 -12.09 30.06
CA THR A 165 33.33 -11.85 31.04
C THR A 165 31.99 -11.80 30.33
N ALA A 166 31.08 -12.70 30.70
CA ALA A 166 29.72 -12.70 30.22
C ALA A 166 28.81 -12.01 31.23
N VAL A 167 27.76 -11.37 30.73
CA VAL A 167 26.72 -10.69 31.53
C VAL A 167 25.38 -11.40 31.42
N THR A 168 25.18 -12.22 30.39
CA THR A 168 23.95 -12.98 30.18
C THR A 168 24.24 -14.28 29.43
N GLY A 169 23.35 -15.25 29.57
CA GLY A 169 23.33 -16.47 28.79
C GLY A 169 21.92 -16.76 28.29
N VAL A 170 21.81 -17.17 27.03
CA VAL A 170 20.55 -17.37 26.30
C VAL A 170 20.66 -18.60 25.40
N VAL A 171 19.53 -19.21 25.06
CA VAL A 171 19.44 -20.21 24.01
C VAL A 171 19.37 -19.50 22.65
N ALA A 172 20.34 -19.76 21.79
CA ALA A 172 20.44 -19.15 20.46
C ALA A 172 19.42 -19.75 19.48
N GLY A 173 19.17 -21.05 19.61
CA GLY A 173 18.27 -21.81 18.75
C GLY A 173 18.41 -23.30 18.98
N CYS A 174 17.40 -24.05 18.53
CA CYS A 174 17.40 -25.51 18.58
C CYS A 174 16.98 -26.08 17.22
N TRP A 175 17.52 -27.24 16.87
CA TRP A 175 17.19 -27.98 15.65
C TRP A 175 17.00 -29.47 15.95
N VAL A 176 16.32 -30.18 15.05
CA VAL A 176 16.22 -31.64 15.13
C VAL A 176 17.55 -32.27 14.73
N ALA A 177 17.93 -33.33 15.44
CA ALA A 177 19.16 -34.09 15.20
C ALA A 177 19.00 -35.13 14.09
#